data_AF-A0A1G6XS56-F1
#
_entry.id   AF-A0A1G6XS56-F1
#
_cell.length_a   1.000
_cell.length_b   1.000
_cell.length_c   1.000
_cell.angle_alpha   90.00
_cell.angle_beta   90.00
_cell.angle_gamma   90.00
#
_symmetry.space_group_name_H-M   'P 1'
#
loop_
_entity.id
_entity.type
_entity.pdbx_description
1 polymer ?
#
loop_
_entity_poly.entity_id
_entity_poly.type
_entity_poly.pdbx_seq_one_letter_code
_entity_poly.pdbx_strand_id
1 'polypeptide(L)'
;MSTPFYVSPQQAMADRAEYARKGIARGRSLVVLQYADGIVFVGENPSRALHKFSEIYDRIGFAAAGKYNEYENLRIGGVRYADLRGYTYDRDDVTARGLANVYAQTLGTIFSSAAEKPYEVELVVAEVGTEPEGDQIYRLPHDGSIVDEHGSVAVGGNAEQISGFLDQRHRDGMTLAEALKLAVQALSREPGGGEREIPAERLEVAVLDRTRPQQRKFKRIVGRQLARLLEADAAAATPTDAPSDTEDGDTPDTDTGSASGSTKE
;
A
#
# COMPACT_ATOMS: atom_id res chain seq x y z
N MET A 1 13.18 52.20 -1.95
CA MET A 1 12.75 51.49 -0.72
C MET A 1 11.58 50.61 -1.11
N SER A 2 11.74 49.29 -1.10
CA SER A 2 10.64 48.37 -1.36
C SER A 2 9.68 48.40 -0.18
N THR A 3 8.43 48.77 -0.42
CA THR A 3 7.34 48.66 0.56
C THR A 3 7.21 47.20 1.01
N PRO A 4 7.21 46.89 2.32
CA PRO A 4 6.88 45.56 2.79
C PRO A 4 5.43 45.27 2.37
N PHE A 5 5.22 44.26 1.53
CA PHE A 5 3.88 43.79 1.24
C PHE A 5 3.33 43.14 2.51
N TYR A 6 2.31 43.76 3.12
CA TYR A 6 1.60 43.16 4.23
C TYR A 6 0.71 42.04 3.67
N VAL A 7 1.09 40.80 3.97
CA VAL A 7 0.25 39.61 3.73
C VAL A 7 -0.43 39.28 5.05
N SER A 8 -1.74 39.01 5.02
CA SER A 8 -2.44 38.60 6.23
C SER A 8 -1.88 37.24 6.72
N PRO A 9 -1.85 36.97 8.03
CA PRO A 9 -1.39 35.68 8.54
C PRO A 9 -2.14 34.49 7.92
N GLN A 10 -3.44 34.64 7.66
CA GLN A 10 -4.26 33.62 6.99
C GLN A 10 -3.81 33.35 5.55
N GLN A 11 -3.55 34.41 4.77
CA GLN A 11 -3.06 34.26 3.40
C GLN A 11 -1.67 33.64 3.37
N ALA A 12 -0.77 34.04 4.29
CA ALA A 12 0.56 33.46 4.38
C ALA A 12 0.52 31.95 4.69
N MET A 13 -0.39 31.51 5.56
CA MET A 13 -0.59 30.08 5.83
C MET A 13 -1.19 29.34 4.62
N ALA A 14 -2.13 29.95 3.90
CA ALA A 14 -2.73 29.38 2.70
C ALA A 14 -1.68 29.19 1.58
N ASP A 15 -0.84 30.21 1.34
CA ASP A 15 0.22 30.17 0.33
C ASP A 15 1.25 29.06 0.66
N ARG A 16 1.60 28.90 1.95
CA ARG A 16 2.49 27.83 2.41
C ARG A 16 1.88 26.44 2.21
N ALA A 17 0.60 26.27 2.52
CA ALA A 17 -0.11 25.01 2.28
C ALA A 17 -0.17 24.68 0.78
N GLU A 18 -0.46 25.69 -0.07
CA GLU A 18 -0.48 25.51 -1.52
C GLU A 18 0.91 25.15 -2.07
N TYR A 19 1.97 25.78 -1.55
CA TYR A 19 3.35 25.46 -1.92
C TYR A 19 3.67 23.99 -1.63
N ALA A 20 3.43 23.53 -0.40
CA ALA A 20 3.67 22.14 -0.01
C ALA A 20 2.83 21.16 -0.82
N ARG A 21 1.53 21.45 -1.01
CA ARG A 21 0.62 20.64 -1.82
C ARG A 21 1.11 20.51 -3.27
N LYS A 22 1.56 21.60 -3.90
CA LYS A 22 2.13 21.56 -5.26
C LYS A 22 3.41 20.74 -5.33
N GLY A 23 4.25 20.78 -4.29
CA GLY A 23 5.46 19.97 -4.17
C GLY A 23 5.14 18.47 -4.10
N ILE A 24 4.21 18.10 -3.21
CA ILE A 24 3.74 16.71 -3.04
C ILE A 24 3.09 16.19 -4.33
N ALA A 25 2.31 17.04 -5.01
CA ALA A 25 1.59 16.67 -6.22
C ALA A 25 2.48 16.29 -7.41
N ARG A 26 3.75 16.72 -7.39
CA ARG A 26 4.75 16.32 -8.40
C ARG A 26 5.29 14.90 -8.16
N GLY A 27 5.14 14.38 -6.95
CA GLY A 27 5.57 13.03 -6.59
C GLY A 27 4.62 11.97 -7.13
N ARG A 28 5.17 10.80 -7.51
CA ARG A 28 4.35 9.62 -7.84
C ARG A 28 3.61 9.15 -6.59
N SER A 29 2.31 8.89 -6.74
CA SER A 29 1.46 8.38 -5.67
C SER A 29 1.93 7.04 -5.14
N LEU A 30 1.49 6.72 -3.94
CA LEU A 30 1.60 5.42 -3.31
C LEU A 30 0.29 5.10 -2.58
N VAL A 31 0.10 3.83 -2.27
CA VAL A 31 -1.07 3.29 -1.59
C VAL A 31 -0.61 2.38 -0.46
N VAL A 32 -1.33 2.43 0.66
CA VAL A 32 -1.22 1.48 1.77
C VAL A 32 -2.59 0.84 1.98
N LEU A 33 -2.62 -0.49 2.05
CA LEU A 33 -3.86 -1.28 2.13
C LEU A 33 -3.73 -2.38 3.19
N GLN A 34 -4.79 -2.60 3.96
CA GLN A 34 -4.94 -3.79 4.78
C GLN A 34 -5.28 -5.00 3.89
N TYR A 35 -4.71 -6.14 4.22
CA TYR A 35 -5.01 -7.45 3.64
C TYR A 35 -5.07 -8.49 4.76
N ALA A 36 -5.50 -9.71 4.46
CA ALA A 36 -5.79 -10.75 5.46
C ALA A 36 -4.66 -10.96 6.49
N ASP A 37 -3.40 -10.94 6.05
CA ASP A 37 -2.23 -11.21 6.90
C ASP A 37 -1.42 -9.94 7.27
N GLY A 38 -1.96 -8.74 7.04
CA GLY A 38 -1.31 -7.50 7.47
C GLY A 38 -1.52 -6.32 6.54
N ILE A 39 -0.47 -5.54 6.28
CA ILE A 39 -0.55 -4.27 5.55
C ILE A 39 0.42 -4.28 4.38
N VAL A 40 -0.04 -3.93 3.17
CA VAL A 40 0.77 -3.81 1.96
C VAL A 40 0.97 -2.34 1.57
N PHE A 41 2.19 -2.02 1.16
CA PHE A 41 2.60 -0.73 0.63
C PHE A 41 2.96 -0.91 -0.84
N VAL A 42 2.34 -0.13 -1.72
CA VAL A 42 2.52 -0.23 -3.16
C VAL A 42 2.69 1.17 -3.74
N GLY A 43 3.69 1.36 -4.59
CA GLY A 43 3.88 2.65 -5.24
C GLY A 43 4.78 2.55 -6.46
N GLU A 44 4.60 3.46 -7.40
CA GLU A 44 5.55 3.60 -8.51
C GLU A 44 6.81 4.32 -8.02
N ASN A 45 7.95 3.68 -8.17
CA ASN A 45 9.25 4.24 -7.87
C ASN A 45 10.22 4.04 -9.05
N PRO A 46 10.57 5.10 -9.80
CA PRO A 46 11.56 4.99 -10.86
C PRO A 46 12.99 4.81 -10.32
N SER A 47 13.22 5.09 -9.03
CA SER A 47 14.52 4.93 -8.39
C SER A 47 14.67 3.54 -7.79
N ARG A 48 15.82 2.91 -8.01
CA ARG A 48 16.18 1.64 -7.35
C ARG A 48 16.89 1.81 -6.01
N ALA A 49 17.32 3.03 -5.69
CA ALA A 49 18.11 3.33 -4.49
C ALA A 49 17.33 4.12 -3.43
N LEU A 50 16.35 4.92 -3.86
CA LEU A 50 15.61 5.83 -2.98
C LEU A 50 14.25 5.21 -2.65
N HIS A 51 14.18 4.48 -1.54
CA HIS A 51 12.96 3.76 -1.17
C HIS A 51 11.91 4.69 -0.54
N LYS A 52 10.67 4.52 -0.99
CA LYS A 52 9.50 5.21 -0.41
C LYS A 52 8.99 4.54 0.84
N PHE A 53 9.19 3.22 0.93
CA PHE A 53 8.73 2.42 2.07
C PHE A 53 9.89 2.04 2.94
N SER A 54 9.72 1.96 4.25
CA SER A 54 10.77 1.52 5.16
C SER A 54 10.19 0.93 6.43
N GLU A 55 10.95 0.04 7.05
CA GLU A 55 10.73 -0.34 8.44
C GLU A 55 11.17 0.82 9.34
N ILE A 56 10.35 1.17 10.33
CA ILE A 56 10.76 2.06 11.42
C ILE A 56 11.16 1.23 12.63
N TYR A 57 10.31 0.28 13.05
CA TYR A 57 10.55 -0.52 14.24
C TYR A 57 9.64 -1.74 14.28
N ASP A 58 10.20 -2.96 14.25
CA ASP A 58 9.51 -4.24 14.42
C ASP A 58 8.25 -4.43 13.53
N ARG A 59 7.08 -4.02 14.04
CA ARG A 59 5.76 -4.09 13.39
C ARG A 59 5.31 -2.79 12.72
N ILE A 60 6.15 -1.76 12.72
CA ILE A 60 5.82 -0.42 12.22
C ILE A 60 6.56 -0.13 10.90
N GLY A 61 5.76 0.21 9.89
CA GLY A 61 6.18 0.65 8.57
C GLY A 61 5.96 2.14 8.37
N PHE A 62 6.75 2.70 7.45
CA PHE A 62 6.71 4.09 7.04
C PHE A 62 6.62 4.16 5.52
N ALA A 63 5.76 5.05 5.03
CA ALA A 63 5.68 5.42 3.62
C ALA A 63 5.64 6.93 3.49
N ALA A 64 6.21 7.45 2.41
CA ALA A 64 6.14 8.88 2.13
C ALA A 64 6.07 9.20 0.65
N ALA A 65 5.29 10.24 0.34
CA ALA A 65 5.26 10.90 -0.96
C ALA A 65 5.84 12.31 -0.85
N GLY A 66 6.37 12.82 -1.97
CA GLY A 66 6.96 14.16 -2.06
C GLY A 66 8.48 14.14 -2.08
N LYS A 67 9.11 15.12 -1.41
CA LYS A 67 10.54 15.43 -1.51
C LYS A 67 11.39 14.43 -0.70
N TYR A 68 12.16 13.59 -1.41
CA TYR A 68 12.93 12.48 -0.79
C TYR A 68 13.78 12.89 0.40
N ASN A 69 14.61 13.92 0.27
CA ASN A 69 15.51 14.32 1.34
C ASN A 69 14.78 14.80 2.61
N GLU A 70 13.54 15.27 2.48
CA GLU A 70 12.75 15.76 3.62
C GLU A 70 12.12 14.59 4.37
N TYR A 71 11.50 13.64 3.67
CA TYR A 71 10.95 12.47 4.34
C TYR A 71 12.02 11.49 4.81
N GLU A 72 13.19 11.45 4.17
CA GLU A 72 14.32 10.63 4.66
C GLU A 72 14.85 11.17 5.98
N ASN A 73 14.95 12.49 6.14
CA ASN A 73 15.30 13.11 7.42
C ASN A 73 14.29 12.73 8.51
N LEU A 74 12.99 12.77 8.19
CA LEU A 74 11.93 12.35 9.11
C LEU A 74 12.05 10.87 9.45
N ARG A 75 12.23 9.99 8.45
CA ARG A 75 12.43 8.55 8.65
C ARG A 75 13.61 8.25 9.57
N ILE A 76 14.77 8.89 9.35
CA ILE A 76 15.95 8.75 10.22
C ILE A 76 15.61 9.21 11.65
N GLY A 77 14.91 10.34 11.79
CA GLY A 77 14.45 10.84 13.08
C GLY A 77 13.53 9.86 13.81
N GLY A 78 12.59 9.25 13.11
CA GLY A 78 11.67 8.27 13.68
C GLY A 78 12.34 6.97 14.09
N VAL A 79 13.28 6.45 13.30
CA VAL A 79 14.10 5.28 13.70
C VAL A 79 14.86 5.59 14.99
N ARG A 80 15.52 6.76 15.07
CA ARG A 80 16.23 7.16 16.29
C ARG A 80 15.30 7.29 17.49
N TYR A 81 14.12 7.88 17.31
CA TYR A 81 13.11 8.00 18.36
C TYR A 81 12.65 6.62 18.84
N ALA A 82 12.32 5.73 17.91
CA ALA A 82 11.86 4.38 18.19
C ALA A 82 12.93 3.56 18.92
N ASP A 83 14.17 3.57 18.44
CA ASP A 83 15.30 2.88 19.06
C ASP A 83 15.56 3.39 20.49
N LEU A 84 15.57 4.72 20.69
CA LEU A 84 15.78 5.30 22.01
C LEU A 84 14.64 4.95 22.97
N ARG A 85 13.39 5.06 22.51
CA ARG A 85 12.21 4.76 23.32
C ARG A 85 12.16 3.28 23.69
N GLY A 86 12.36 2.38 22.72
CA GLY A 86 12.38 0.94 22.94
C GLY A 86 13.55 0.46 23.80
N TYR A 87 14.69 1.17 23.78
CA TYR A 87 15.81 0.91 24.69
C TYR A 87 15.57 1.44 26.11
N THR A 88 14.97 2.63 26.23
CA THR A 88 14.76 3.31 27.53
C THR A 88 13.61 2.69 28.32
N TYR A 89 12.56 2.27 27.61
CA TYR A 89 11.35 1.69 28.18
C TYR A 89 11.23 0.23 27.69
N ASP A 90 10.07 -0.17 27.17
CA ASP A 90 9.88 -1.45 26.51
C ASP A 90 9.75 -1.27 24.97
N ARG A 91 10.02 -2.35 24.22
CA ARG A 91 9.79 -2.39 22.78
C ARG A 91 8.31 -2.22 22.45
N ASP A 92 7.42 -2.72 23.31
CA ASP A 92 5.96 -2.56 23.19
C ASP A 92 5.50 -1.12 23.43
N ASP A 93 6.32 -0.26 24.05
CA ASP A 93 6.00 1.17 24.20
C ASP A 93 6.22 1.98 22.91
N VAL A 94 6.83 1.38 21.89
CA VAL A 94 6.99 1.97 20.56
C VAL A 94 5.76 1.65 19.71
N THR A 95 4.94 2.67 19.47
CA THR A 95 3.67 2.56 18.72
C THR A 95 3.65 3.49 17.51
N ALA A 96 2.88 3.15 16.48
CA ALA A 96 2.65 4.00 15.31
C ALA A 96 2.01 5.34 15.73
N ARG A 97 1.09 5.32 16.69
CA ARG A 97 0.50 6.54 17.27
C ARG A 97 1.57 7.44 17.90
N GLY A 98 2.51 6.87 18.65
CA GLY A 98 3.63 7.60 19.23
C GLY A 98 4.51 8.27 18.18
N LEU A 99 4.88 7.53 17.14
CA LEU A 99 5.65 8.05 16.00
C LEU A 99 4.88 9.14 15.23
N ALA A 100 3.59 8.92 14.97
CA ALA A 100 2.74 9.89 14.32
C ALA A 100 2.70 11.22 15.09
N ASN A 101 2.56 11.19 16.41
CA ASN A 101 2.59 12.40 17.23
C ASN A 101 3.93 13.17 17.11
N VAL A 102 5.05 12.47 17.09
CA VAL A 102 6.38 13.10 16.95
C VAL A 102 6.54 13.74 15.57
N TYR A 103 6.12 13.04 14.52
CA TYR A 103 6.16 13.57 13.15
C TYR A 103 5.21 14.76 12.98
N ALA A 104 3.99 14.67 13.49
CA ALA A 104 2.99 15.74 13.48
C ALA A 104 3.53 17.02 14.14
N GLN A 105 4.12 16.89 15.33
CA GLN A 105 4.73 18.03 16.02
C GLN A 105 5.86 18.66 15.20
N THR A 106 6.71 17.82 14.59
CA THR A 106 7.82 18.28 13.75
C THR A 106 7.32 19.02 12.51
N LEU A 107 6.39 18.42 11.77
CA LEU A 107 5.78 19.00 10.57
C LEU A 107 5.04 20.31 10.89
N GLY A 108 4.21 20.33 11.94
CA GLY A 108 3.48 21.51 12.36
C GLY A 108 4.41 22.67 12.76
N THR A 109 5.49 22.37 13.48
CA THR A 109 6.50 23.37 13.86
C THR A 109 7.16 23.99 12.62
N ILE A 110 7.59 23.18 11.66
CA ILE A 110 8.20 23.64 10.41
C ILE A 110 7.18 24.42 9.57
N PHE A 111 5.94 23.93 9.49
CA PHE A 111 4.87 24.54 8.73
C PHE A 111 4.54 25.95 9.25
N SER A 112 4.42 26.12 10.57
CA SER A 112 4.15 27.42 11.19
C SER A 112 5.36 28.37 11.25
N SER A 113 6.58 27.86 11.06
CA SER A 113 7.79 28.68 11.07
C SER A 113 7.83 29.63 9.85
N ALA A 114 7.97 30.94 10.11
CA ALA A 114 8.12 31.93 9.05
C ALA A 114 9.51 31.91 8.38
N ALA A 115 10.51 31.31 9.04
CA ALA A 115 11.90 31.30 8.56
C ALA A 115 12.21 30.12 7.64
N GLU A 116 11.49 29.01 7.79
CA GLU A 116 11.73 27.79 7.05
C GLU A 116 10.67 27.58 5.97
N LYS A 117 11.06 26.97 4.85
CA LYS A 117 10.08 26.51 3.86
C LYS A 117 9.32 25.30 4.43
N PRO A 118 8.01 25.19 4.20
CA PRO A 118 7.27 24.01 4.63
C PRO A 118 7.81 22.78 3.88
N TYR A 119 7.76 21.63 4.55
CA TYR A 119 8.14 20.37 3.90
C TYR A 119 7.10 20.01 2.85
N GLU A 120 7.59 19.51 1.72
CA GLU A 120 6.81 19.06 0.58
C GLU A 120 6.65 17.53 0.70
N VAL A 121 6.10 17.07 1.84
CA VAL A 121 5.95 15.65 2.16
C VAL A 121 4.56 15.34 2.68
N GLU A 122 4.12 14.12 2.43
CA GLU A 122 2.97 13.50 3.07
C GLU A 122 3.38 12.09 3.51
N LEU A 123 3.13 11.75 4.77
CA LEU A 123 3.59 10.51 5.38
C LEU A 123 2.42 9.58 5.67
N VAL A 124 2.73 8.28 5.68
CA VAL A 124 1.88 7.25 6.27
C VAL A 124 2.74 6.45 7.24
N VAL A 125 2.27 6.29 8.47
CA VAL A 125 2.85 5.40 9.47
C VAL A 125 1.83 4.31 9.73
N ALA A 126 2.21 3.06 9.54
CA ALA A 126 1.32 1.93 9.75
C ALA A 126 1.92 0.94 10.72
N GLU A 127 1.11 0.41 11.62
CA GLU A 127 1.46 -0.65 12.56
C GLU A 127 0.56 -1.85 12.33
N VAL A 128 1.17 -3.02 12.18
CA VAL A 128 0.41 -4.27 12.07
C VAL A 128 0.15 -4.86 13.45
N GLY A 129 -1.11 -5.11 13.76
CA GLY A 129 -1.57 -5.77 14.98
C GLY A 129 -1.36 -7.28 14.94
N THR A 130 -1.59 -7.93 16.08
CA THR A 130 -1.65 -9.40 16.16
C THR A 130 -2.86 -9.95 15.42
N GLU A 131 -3.96 -9.20 15.42
CA GLU A 131 -5.21 -9.46 14.70
C GLU A 131 -5.51 -8.27 13.77
N PRO A 132 -6.30 -8.47 12.69
CA PRO A 132 -6.67 -7.40 11.76
C PRO A 132 -7.24 -6.13 12.42
N GLU A 133 -8.05 -6.28 13.47
CA GLU A 133 -8.69 -5.17 14.18
C GLU A 133 -7.68 -4.31 14.95
N GLY A 134 -6.47 -4.82 15.18
CA GLY A 134 -5.39 -4.10 15.86
C GLY A 134 -4.48 -3.31 14.93
N ASP A 135 -4.71 -3.37 13.61
CA ASP A 135 -3.94 -2.60 12.64
C ASP A 135 -4.24 -1.10 12.77
N GLN A 136 -3.21 -0.27 12.65
CA GLN A 136 -3.33 1.18 12.71
C GLN A 136 -2.64 1.81 11.52
N ILE A 137 -3.29 2.78 10.86
CA ILE A 137 -2.72 3.52 9.74
C ILE A 137 -2.96 5.01 9.99
N TYR A 138 -1.87 5.75 10.18
CA TYR A 138 -1.91 7.20 10.37
C TYR A 138 -1.37 7.91 9.13
N ARG A 139 -2.18 8.77 8.53
CA ARG A 139 -1.75 9.71 7.49
C ARG A 139 -1.41 11.05 8.11
N LEU A 140 -0.27 11.60 7.70
CA LEU A 140 0.22 12.89 8.18
C LEU A 140 0.48 13.83 7.00
N PRO A 141 -0.43 14.80 6.77
CA PRO A 141 -0.21 15.88 5.83
C PRO A 141 0.91 16.82 6.27
N HIS A 142 1.34 17.68 5.33
CA HIS A 142 2.42 18.65 5.52
C HIS A 142 2.19 19.69 6.64
N ASP A 143 0.95 19.88 7.08
CA ASP A 143 0.59 20.82 8.14
C ASP A 143 0.75 20.24 9.55
N GLY A 144 1.09 18.95 9.66
CA GLY A 144 1.25 18.26 10.94
C GLY A 144 -0.07 17.80 11.57
N SER A 145 -1.18 17.82 10.83
CA SER A 145 -2.39 17.11 11.25
C SER A 145 -2.19 15.59 11.22
N ILE A 146 -3.00 14.86 11.98
CA ILE A 146 -3.01 13.39 12.01
C ILE A 146 -4.40 12.93 11.60
N VAL A 147 -4.46 12.07 10.60
CA VAL A 147 -5.70 11.41 10.15
C VAL A 147 -5.57 9.92 10.41
N ASP A 148 -6.54 9.36 11.10
CA ASP A 148 -6.65 7.92 11.37
C ASP A 148 -7.41 7.27 10.20
N GLU A 149 -6.73 6.42 9.44
CA GLU A 149 -7.22 5.82 8.20
C GLU A 149 -7.46 4.33 8.44
N HIS A 150 -8.53 3.79 7.82
CA HIS A 150 -8.92 2.39 7.96
C HIS A 150 -9.07 1.76 6.57
N GLY A 151 -8.67 0.49 6.43
CA GLY A 151 -8.76 -0.25 5.17
C GLY A 151 -7.69 0.15 4.16
N SER A 152 -7.76 1.39 3.65
CA SER A 152 -6.87 1.87 2.59
C SER A 152 -6.57 3.36 2.68
N VAL A 153 -5.39 3.75 2.23
CA VAL A 153 -4.99 5.15 2.11
C VAL A 153 -4.10 5.37 0.89
N ALA A 154 -4.33 6.48 0.18
CA ALA A 154 -3.47 6.94 -0.89
C ALA A 154 -2.84 8.29 -0.54
N VAL A 155 -1.57 8.48 -0.91
CA VAL A 155 -0.85 9.77 -0.74
C VAL A 155 -0.05 10.11 -1.99
N GLY A 156 0.19 11.41 -2.21
CA GLY A 156 0.86 11.93 -3.41
C GLY A 156 -0.07 12.57 -4.43
N GLY A 157 0.41 12.74 -5.67
CA GLY A 157 -0.25 13.66 -6.62
C GLY A 157 -1.62 13.29 -7.15
N ASN A 158 -2.01 12.02 -7.12
CA ASN A 158 -3.34 11.58 -7.52
C ASN A 158 -4.12 10.92 -6.36
N ALA A 159 -3.81 11.30 -5.11
CA ALA A 159 -4.34 10.64 -3.91
C ALA A 159 -5.87 10.62 -3.89
N GLU A 160 -6.56 11.73 -4.17
CA GLU A 160 -8.02 11.81 -4.09
C GLU A 160 -8.74 10.85 -5.05
N GLN A 161 -8.31 10.79 -6.31
CA GLN A 161 -8.89 9.86 -7.29
C GLN A 161 -8.60 8.40 -6.93
N ILE A 162 -7.39 8.13 -6.43
CA ILE A 162 -6.96 6.79 -6.01
C ILE A 162 -7.77 6.34 -4.80
N SER A 163 -7.90 7.18 -3.76
CA SER A 163 -8.70 6.89 -2.56
C SER A 163 -10.14 6.57 -2.95
N GLY A 164 -10.80 7.40 -3.76
CA GLY A 164 -12.18 7.12 -4.18
C GLY A 164 -12.33 5.81 -4.98
N PHE A 165 -11.30 5.35 -5.68
CA PHE A 165 -11.30 4.05 -6.36
C PHE A 165 -11.13 2.89 -5.37
N LEU A 166 -10.26 3.04 -4.37
CA LEU A 166 -10.00 2.05 -3.34
C LEU A 166 -11.20 1.90 -2.41
N ASP A 167 -11.82 2.99 -1.97
CA ASP A 167 -13.00 2.99 -1.08
C ASP A 167 -14.17 2.16 -1.65
N GLN A 168 -14.28 2.09 -2.98
CA GLN A 168 -15.35 1.35 -3.65
C GLN A 168 -15.05 -0.15 -3.82
N ARG A 169 -13.80 -0.59 -3.66
CA ARG A 169 -13.33 -1.91 -4.12
C ARG A 169 -12.52 -2.67 -3.08
N HIS A 170 -11.91 -1.97 -2.12
CA HIS A 170 -11.24 -2.58 -1.00
C HIS A 170 -12.25 -3.34 -0.15
N ARG A 171 -11.85 -4.53 0.28
CA ARG A 171 -12.66 -5.42 1.12
C ARG A 171 -11.75 -6.01 2.19
N ASP A 172 -12.29 -6.14 3.39
CA ASP A 172 -11.59 -6.83 4.46
C ASP A 172 -11.33 -8.30 4.09
N GLY A 173 -10.19 -8.83 4.55
CA GLY A 173 -9.80 -10.21 4.28
C GLY A 173 -9.32 -10.49 2.85
N MET A 174 -9.10 -9.47 2.02
CA MET A 174 -8.44 -9.64 0.72
C MET A 174 -7.10 -10.36 0.88
N THR A 175 -6.81 -11.28 -0.04
CA THR A 175 -5.47 -11.87 -0.13
C THR A 175 -4.44 -10.82 -0.56
N LEU A 176 -3.16 -11.08 -0.29
CA LEU A 176 -2.07 -10.21 -0.73
C LEU A 176 -2.09 -9.97 -2.26
N ALA A 177 -2.46 -10.98 -3.05
CA ALA A 177 -2.51 -10.87 -4.50
C ALA A 177 -3.67 -9.96 -4.96
N GLU A 178 -4.86 -10.10 -4.37
CA GLU A 178 -6.01 -9.23 -4.66
C GLU A 178 -5.71 -7.77 -4.26
N ALA A 179 -5.19 -7.55 -3.05
CA ALA A 179 -4.84 -6.22 -2.56
C ALA A 179 -3.76 -5.55 -3.43
N LEU A 180 -2.72 -6.30 -3.83
CA LEU A 180 -1.68 -5.80 -4.72
C LEU A 180 -2.24 -5.39 -6.09
N LYS A 181 -3.10 -6.21 -6.69
CA LYS A 181 -3.71 -5.88 -7.99
C LYS A 181 -4.61 -4.68 -7.90
N LEU A 182 -5.44 -4.60 -6.85
CA LEU A 182 -6.28 -3.44 -6.61
C LEU A 182 -5.42 -2.16 -6.50
N ALA A 183 -4.31 -2.22 -5.76
CA ALA A 183 -3.37 -1.11 -5.64
C ALA A 183 -2.76 -0.71 -6.99
N VAL A 184 -2.31 -1.68 -7.79
CA VAL A 184 -1.74 -1.41 -9.12
C VAL A 184 -2.78 -0.81 -10.05
N GLN A 185 -4.00 -1.35 -10.11
CA GLN A 185 -5.11 -0.80 -10.88
C GLN A 185 -5.43 0.64 -10.46
N ALA A 186 -5.40 0.92 -9.15
CA ALA A 186 -5.63 2.27 -8.64
C ALA A 186 -4.50 3.24 -9.08
N LEU A 187 -3.25 2.81 -8.97
CA LEU A 187 -2.06 3.60 -9.34
C LEU A 187 -1.90 3.81 -10.85
N SER A 188 -2.41 2.88 -11.67
CA SER A 188 -2.40 2.96 -13.14
C SER A 188 -3.36 4.04 -13.68
N ARG A 189 -4.25 4.58 -12.86
CA ARG A 189 -5.20 5.62 -13.26
C ARG A 189 -4.52 6.98 -13.37
N GLU A 190 -4.75 7.64 -14.51
CA GLU A 190 -4.24 8.98 -14.77
C GLU A 190 -5.29 10.06 -14.45
N PRO A 191 -4.83 11.27 -14.06
CA PRO A 191 -5.69 12.44 -13.98
C PRO A 191 -6.32 12.72 -15.36
N GLY A 192 -7.65 12.55 -15.47
CA GLY A 192 -8.38 12.70 -16.73
C GLY A 192 -9.05 11.43 -17.28
N GLY A 193 -8.93 10.29 -16.58
CA GLY A 193 -9.72 9.09 -16.87
C GLY A 193 -9.06 8.08 -17.82
N GLY A 194 -7.77 8.27 -18.14
CA GLY A 194 -6.95 7.29 -18.82
C GLY A 194 -6.37 6.23 -17.87
N GLU A 195 -5.89 5.14 -18.44
CA GLU A 195 -5.13 4.11 -17.74
C GLU A 195 -3.76 3.95 -18.39
N ARG A 196 -2.71 3.87 -17.57
CA ARG A 196 -1.33 3.67 -17.99
C ARG A 196 -0.78 2.43 -17.30
N GLU A 197 -0.14 1.58 -18.09
CA GLU A 197 0.56 0.42 -17.56
C GLU A 197 1.79 0.83 -16.72
N ILE A 198 1.94 0.22 -15.54
CA ILE A 198 3.11 0.37 -14.67
C ILE A 198 3.93 -0.92 -14.75
N PRO A 199 5.12 -0.92 -15.37
CA PRO A 199 5.98 -2.09 -15.39
C PRO A 199 6.33 -2.55 -13.99
N ALA A 200 6.35 -3.87 -13.76
CA ALA A 200 6.65 -4.46 -12.46
C ALA A 200 8.00 -4.01 -11.86
N GLU A 201 8.96 -3.67 -12.71
CA GLU A 201 10.29 -3.17 -12.33
C GLU A 201 10.26 -1.76 -11.71
N ARG A 202 9.22 -0.99 -11.99
CA ARG A 202 8.98 0.34 -11.41
C ARG A 202 8.07 0.28 -10.18
N LEU A 203 7.55 -0.89 -9.82
CA LEU A 203 6.79 -1.05 -8.59
C LEU A 203 7.75 -1.25 -7.42
N GLU A 204 7.63 -0.39 -6.42
CA GLU A 204 8.10 -0.70 -5.08
C GLU A 204 6.95 -1.37 -4.33
N VAL A 205 7.21 -2.53 -3.74
CA VAL A 205 6.23 -3.25 -2.92
C VAL A 205 6.87 -3.70 -1.62
N ALA A 206 6.21 -3.40 -0.51
CA ALA A 206 6.58 -3.89 0.81
C ALA A 206 5.33 -4.32 1.58
N VAL A 207 5.51 -5.15 2.58
CA VAL A 207 4.45 -5.61 3.49
C VAL A 207 4.91 -5.54 4.92
N LEU A 208 3.98 -5.27 5.83
CA LEU A 208 4.04 -5.70 7.23
C LEU A 208 3.24 -6.99 7.32
N ASP A 209 3.92 -8.12 7.39
CA ASP A 209 3.31 -9.45 7.38
C ASP A 209 3.27 -10.01 8.81
N ARG A 210 2.07 -10.08 9.40
CA ARG A 210 1.88 -10.49 10.80
C ARG A 210 2.22 -11.96 11.03
N THR A 211 2.05 -12.81 10.00
CA THR A 211 2.26 -14.27 10.08
C THR A 211 3.74 -14.65 10.19
N ARG A 212 4.65 -13.71 9.94
CA ARG A 212 6.09 -13.96 10.04
C ARG A 212 6.45 -14.35 11.47
N PRO A 213 7.27 -15.40 11.67
CA PRO A 213 7.74 -15.77 13.00
C PRO A 213 8.79 -14.79 13.54
N GLN A 214 9.38 -13.95 12.68
CA GLN A 214 10.30 -12.91 13.11
C GLN A 214 9.56 -11.77 13.81
N GLN A 215 10.23 -11.10 14.76
CA GLN A 215 9.72 -9.87 15.36
C GLN A 215 9.52 -8.77 14.31
N ARG A 216 10.48 -8.63 13.38
CA ARG A 216 10.38 -7.70 12.27
C ARG A 216 9.39 -8.20 11.23
N LYS A 217 8.29 -7.47 11.08
CA LYS A 217 7.19 -7.80 10.17
C LYS A 217 7.40 -7.21 8.78
N PHE A 218 8.23 -6.18 8.65
CA PHE A 218 8.52 -5.54 7.37
C PHE A 218 9.28 -6.45 6.40
N LYS A 219 8.78 -6.58 5.16
CA LYS A 219 9.41 -7.34 4.08
C LYS A 219 9.20 -6.63 2.75
N ARG A 220 10.23 -6.58 1.91
CA ARG A 220 10.09 -6.16 0.50
C ARG A 220 9.74 -7.34 -0.39
N ILE A 221 8.86 -7.10 -1.36
CA ILE A 221 8.47 -8.07 -2.38
C ILE A 221 9.08 -7.62 -3.70
N VAL A 222 9.96 -8.45 -4.27
CA VAL A 222 10.75 -8.08 -5.46
C VAL A 222 10.86 -9.25 -6.45
N GLY A 223 11.20 -8.92 -7.69
CA GLY A 223 11.57 -9.90 -8.72
C GLY A 223 10.48 -10.94 -8.98
N ARG A 224 10.87 -12.22 -9.01
CA ARG A 224 9.95 -13.33 -9.32
C ARG A 224 8.77 -13.45 -8.36
N GLN A 225 8.94 -13.08 -7.09
CA GLN A 225 7.83 -13.13 -6.13
C GLN A 225 6.76 -12.11 -6.50
N LEU A 226 7.18 -10.89 -6.87
CA LEU A 226 6.27 -9.83 -7.31
C LEU A 226 5.53 -10.23 -8.60
N ALA A 227 6.26 -10.72 -9.60
CA ALA A 227 5.67 -11.15 -10.86
C ALA A 227 4.58 -12.22 -10.66
N ARG A 228 4.84 -13.24 -9.84
CA ARG A 228 3.85 -14.28 -9.52
C ARG A 228 2.59 -13.73 -8.85
N LEU A 229 2.73 -12.78 -7.93
CA LEU A 229 1.56 -12.18 -7.25
C LEU A 229 0.70 -11.37 -8.23
N LEU A 230 1.33 -10.70 -9.19
CA LEU A 230 0.62 -9.99 -10.26
C LEU A 230 -0.07 -10.96 -11.24
N GLU A 231 0.48 -12.16 -11.46
CA GLU A 231 -0.09 -13.18 -12.34
C GLU A 231 -1.19 -14.05 -11.68
N ALA A 232 -1.19 -14.22 -10.36
CA ALA A 232 -1.94 -15.26 -9.63
C ALA A 232 -3.49 -15.30 -9.79
N ASP A 233 -4.15 -14.30 -10.41
CA ASP A 233 -5.59 -14.35 -10.74
C ASP A 233 -5.86 -14.54 -12.23
N ALA A 234 -4.87 -14.34 -13.11
CA ALA A 234 -5.07 -14.67 -14.52
C ALA A 234 -5.42 -16.15 -14.69
N ALA A 235 -4.87 -17.01 -13.82
CA ALA A 235 -5.18 -18.44 -13.76
C ALA A 235 -6.50 -18.77 -13.05
N ALA A 236 -7.00 -17.93 -12.14
CA ALA A 236 -8.28 -18.14 -11.46
C ALA A 236 -9.49 -17.59 -12.26
N ALA A 237 -9.24 -16.63 -13.16
CA ALA A 237 -10.24 -15.98 -14.01
C ALA A 237 -10.38 -16.62 -15.41
N THR A 238 -9.76 -17.78 -15.67
CA THR A 238 -10.08 -18.56 -16.88
C THR A 238 -11.28 -19.45 -16.55
N PRO A 239 -12.49 -19.20 -17.09
CA PRO A 239 -13.53 -20.22 -17.08
C PRO A 239 -12.93 -21.40 -17.84
N THR A 240 -12.85 -22.55 -17.18
CA THR A 240 -12.61 -23.81 -17.90
C THR A 240 -13.87 -24.09 -18.69
N ASP A 241 -13.98 -23.46 -19.86
CA ASP A 241 -14.90 -23.88 -20.90
C ASP A 241 -14.26 -25.11 -21.53
N ALA A 242 -14.52 -26.26 -20.92
CA ALA A 242 -14.23 -27.55 -21.52
C ALA A 242 -15.31 -27.81 -22.57
N PRO A 243 -14.98 -27.97 -23.86
CA PRO A 243 -15.94 -28.53 -24.79
C PRO A 243 -16.02 -30.04 -24.52
N SER A 244 -17.12 -30.48 -23.93
CA SER A 244 -17.50 -31.89 -23.92
C SER A 244 -18.28 -32.19 -25.19
N ASP A 245 -17.56 -32.42 -26.30
CA ASP A 245 -18.11 -33.12 -27.46
C ASP A 245 -17.81 -34.62 -27.30
N THR A 246 -18.80 -35.34 -26.78
CA THR A 246 -19.03 -36.77 -27.08
C THR A 246 -20.53 -37.04 -26.99
N GLU A 247 -21.25 -36.61 -28.02
CA GLU A 247 -22.39 -37.35 -28.59
C GLU A 247 -21.82 -38.49 -29.44
N ASP A 248 -22.40 -39.67 -29.63
CA ASP A 248 -23.55 -40.36 -29.02
C ASP A 248 -23.39 -41.83 -29.50
N GLY A 249 -23.91 -42.80 -28.75
CA GLY A 249 -23.67 -44.21 -29.07
C GLY A 249 -24.44 -45.22 -28.22
N ASP A 250 -25.75 -44.98 -28.08
CA ASP A 250 -26.85 -45.95 -28.08
C ASP A 250 -26.75 -47.27 -27.26
N THR A 251 -27.71 -47.43 -26.35
CA THR A 251 -28.14 -48.67 -25.67
C THR A 251 -29.68 -48.65 -25.72
N PRO A 252 -30.47 -49.75 -25.60
CA PRO A 252 -30.11 -51.09 -25.09
C PRO A 252 -30.88 -52.31 -25.70
N ASP A 253 -30.54 -53.50 -25.16
CA ASP A 253 -31.36 -54.71 -24.90
C ASP A 253 -32.26 -55.36 -25.98
N THR A 254 -32.03 -56.65 -26.26
CA THR A 254 -32.97 -57.71 -25.82
C THR A 254 -32.48 -59.16 -26.07
N ASP A 255 -32.77 -59.96 -25.05
CA ASP A 255 -32.79 -61.41 -24.86
C ASP A 255 -33.23 -62.30 -26.04
N THR A 256 -32.55 -63.44 -26.25
CA THR A 256 -33.16 -64.79 -26.41
C THR A 256 -32.09 -65.87 -26.67
N GLY A 257 -32.15 -66.96 -25.90
CA GLY A 257 -31.23 -68.10 -26.02
C GLY A 257 -31.60 -69.13 -27.10
N SER A 258 -30.64 -70.03 -27.40
CA SER A 258 -30.83 -71.50 -27.39
C SER A 258 -29.60 -72.25 -27.97
N ALA A 259 -29.14 -73.24 -27.19
CA ALA A 259 -28.60 -74.57 -27.56
C ALA A 259 -27.52 -74.76 -28.66
N SER A 260 -26.39 -75.37 -28.28
CA SER A 260 -26.08 -76.82 -28.48
C SER A 260 -24.59 -77.14 -28.73
N GLY A 261 -24.15 -78.31 -28.23
CA GLY A 261 -22.96 -79.07 -28.67
C GLY A 261 -21.70 -78.93 -27.80
N SER A 262 -21.35 -79.88 -26.92
CA SER A 262 -20.51 -81.08 -27.21
C SER A 262 -19.07 -80.68 -27.62
N THR A 263 -17.97 -81.08 -26.97
CA THR A 263 -17.51 -82.45 -26.70
C THR A 263 -16.24 -82.46 -25.83
N LYS A 264 -16.05 -83.55 -25.08
CA LYS A 264 -14.80 -84.09 -24.47
C LYS A 264 -13.51 -83.83 -25.25
N GLU A 265 -12.41 -83.58 -24.53
CA GLU A 265 -11.37 -84.55 -24.10
C GLU A 265 -10.47 -83.93 -23.03
#